data_AF-A0A7W2NCW0-F1
#
_entry.id   AF-A0A7W2NCW0-F1
#
_cell.length_a   1.000
_cell.length_b   1.000
_cell.length_c   1.000
_cell.angle_alpha   90.00
_cell.angle_beta   90.00
_cell.angle_gamma   90.00
#
_symmetry.space_group_name_H-M   'P 1'
#
loop_
_entity.id
_entity.type
_entity.pdbx_description
1 polymer ?
#
loop_
_entity_poly.entity_id
_entity_poly.type
_entity_poly.pdbx_seq_one_letter_code
_entity_poly.pdbx_strand_id
1 'polypeptide(L)'
;MFFEGSEKKAQIVVKDKQLSLLDDITDDFWTAFVQCCNAQILSSIRNDDCKAFLLSESSLFVWHDRLLILTCGNTRLVHSVEFFIQHIGMDKIKQVIYQRKNEYFSHAQPSSFGDDIKLLGQYVTGKGYRFGELDSHHNYIFHQDNSFQADKLDKTYELLAYQISDRASEKLTTVGLTAQEIRQFLQLDKFFADFTLDDFVFDPFGYSVNAIKGKKYLTIHVTPQANSSYVSIEANINLIKIAADFLAILAPKSFDLLSFNDFDFANLTNEFIPKNYVSKSLVSEHLSNNYFVCFANYILPQQKFMQATVLDLAGENHAL
;
A
#
# COMPACT_ATOMS: atom_id res chain seq x y z
N MET A 1 -0.90 -15.00 -17.23
CA MET A 1 -0.91 -14.92 -15.75
C MET A 1 -1.16 -13.50 -15.33
N PHE A 2 -2.42 -13.26 -15.05
CA PHE A 2 -3.02 -12.03 -14.55
C PHE A 2 -2.71 -11.80 -13.06
N PHE A 3 -2.38 -10.57 -12.66
CA PHE A 3 -2.22 -10.18 -11.25
C PHE A 3 -2.64 -8.72 -11.05
N GLU A 4 -3.50 -8.46 -10.06
CA GLU A 4 -3.89 -7.10 -9.68
C GLU A 4 -2.92 -6.57 -8.63
N GLY A 5 -2.03 -5.67 -9.03
CA GLY A 5 -1.09 -5.04 -8.10
C GLY A 5 -1.74 -4.03 -7.14
N SER A 6 -2.87 -3.42 -7.54
CA SER A 6 -3.51 -2.37 -6.75
C SER A 6 -3.92 -2.86 -5.36
N GLU A 7 -3.58 -2.06 -4.36
CA GLU A 7 -3.70 -2.50 -2.97
C GLU A 7 -5.02 -2.09 -2.31
N LYS A 8 -5.43 -2.95 -1.37
CA LYS A 8 -6.37 -2.67 -0.30
C LYS A 8 -5.58 -2.50 0.98
N LYS A 9 -6.02 -1.62 1.86
CA LYS A 9 -5.36 -1.33 3.13
C LYS A 9 -6.37 -1.13 4.24
N ALA A 10 -6.04 -1.58 5.45
CA ALA A 10 -6.76 -1.18 6.65
C ALA A 10 -5.80 -0.86 7.80
N GLN A 11 -6.19 0.16 8.56
CA GLN A 11 -5.58 0.49 9.84
C GLN A 11 -6.63 0.39 10.93
N ILE A 12 -6.33 -0.34 11.99
CA ILE A 12 -7.18 -0.42 13.18
C ILE A 12 -6.37 0.10 14.36
N VAL A 13 -6.89 1.11 15.06
CA VAL A 13 -6.30 1.68 16.27
C VAL A 13 -7.09 1.19 17.46
N VAL A 14 -6.41 0.73 18.50
CA VAL A 14 -7.04 0.21 19.72
C VAL A 14 -6.84 1.11 20.94
N LYS A 15 -7.63 0.83 21.97
CA LYS A 15 -7.48 1.43 23.29
C LYS A 15 -6.27 0.78 23.98
N ASP A 16 -5.09 1.30 23.69
CA ASP A 16 -3.78 1.00 24.30
C ASP A 16 -3.78 0.79 25.84
N LYS A 17 -4.66 1.44 26.59
CA LYS A 17 -4.83 1.19 28.04
C LYS A 17 -5.53 -0.13 28.39
N GLN A 18 -6.16 -0.79 27.41
CA GLN A 18 -6.97 -1.99 27.56
C GLN A 18 -6.39 -3.19 26.79
N LEU A 19 -5.61 -2.94 25.74
CA LEU A 19 -5.08 -3.98 24.86
C LEU A 19 -3.77 -3.50 24.21
N SER A 20 -2.73 -4.31 24.34
CA SER A 20 -1.49 -4.24 23.56
C SER A 20 -1.55 -5.27 22.43
N LEU A 21 -1.66 -4.83 21.17
CA LEU A 21 -1.70 -5.79 20.05
C LEU A 21 -0.38 -6.55 19.88
N LEU A 22 0.74 -5.97 20.30
CA LEU A 22 2.05 -6.59 20.18
C LEU A 22 2.34 -7.62 21.30
N ASP A 23 1.75 -7.44 22.49
CA ASP A 23 2.07 -8.26 23.67
C ASP A 23 0.93 -9.21 24.06
N ASP A 24 -0.32 -8.81 23.85
CA ASP A 24 -1.50 -9.55 24.34
C ASP A 24 -2.10 -10.48 23.26
N ILE A 25 -1.71 -10.32 22.00
CA ILE A 25 -2.27 -11.07 20.86
C ILE A 25 -1.23 -12.06 20.29
N THR A 26 -1.63 -13.32 20.16
CA THR A 26 -0.76 -14.41 19.71
C THR A 26 -0.60 -14.47 18.19
N ASP A 27 0.45 -15.15 17.73
CA ASP A 27 0.68 -15.38 16.29
C ASP A 27 -0.39 -16.25 15.63
N ASP A 28 -1.04 -17.13 16.40
CA ASP A 28 -2.18 -17.90 15.91
C ASP A 28 -3.36 -17.00 15.55
N PHE A 29 -3.61 -15.95 16.35
CA PHE A 29 -4.62 -14.95 16.02
C PHE A 29 -4.27 -14.21 14.73
N TRP A 30 -3.01 -13.78 14.58
CA TRP A 30 -2.56 -13.10 13.36
C TRP A 30 -2.64 -13.99 12.13
N THR A 31 -2.32 -15.28 12.29
CA THR A 31 -2.48 -16.29 11.23
C THR A 31 -3.94 -16.41 10.81
N ALA A 32 -4.88 -16.55 11.77
CA ALA A 32 -6.30 -16.60 11.47
C ALA A 32 -6.83 -15.30 10.83
N PHE A 33 -6.40 -14.14 11.35
CA PHE A 33 -6.73 -12.82 10.81
C PHE A 33 -6.30 -12.68 9.34
N VAL A 34 -5.07 -13.08 8.99
CA VAL A 34 -4.57 -13.05 7.61
C VAL A 34 -5.28 -14.05 6.71
N GLN A 35 -5.63 -15.24 7.22
CA GLN A 35 -6.38 -16.24 6.45
C GLN A 35 -7.76 -15.74 6.03
N CYS A 36 -8.41 -14.88 6.83
CA CYS A 36 -9.72 -14.31 6.50
C CYS A 36 -9.74 -13.48 5.21
N CYS A 37 -8.62 -12.88 4.80
CA CYS A 37 -8.52 -12.17 3.52
C CYS A 37 -7.94 -13.01 2.37
N ASN A 38 -7.80 -14.33 2.57
CA ASN A 38 -7.22 -15.28 1.62
C ASN A 38 -5.70 -15.09 1.39
N ALA A 39 -4.98 -14.60 2.40
CA ALA A 39 -3.52 -14.53 2.38
C ALA A 39 -2.90 -15.51 3.39
N GLN A 40 -1.57 -15.66 3.35
CA GLN A 40 -0.79 -16.47 4.30
C GLN A 40 0.41 -15.67 4.80
N ILE A 41 0.85 -15.95 6.03
CA ILE A 41 2.11 -15.42 6.57
C ILE A 41 3.25 -16.29 6.04
N LEU A 42 4.25 -15.67 5.40
CA LEU A 42 5.45 -16.35 4.89
C LEU A 42 6.59 -16.31 5.90
N SER A 43 6.78 -15.15 6.53
CA SER A 43 7.85 -14.90 7.50
C SER A 43 7.49 -13.72 8.39
N SER A 44 8.29 -13.49 9.44
CA SER A 44 8.09 -12.33 10.32
C SER A 44 9.40 -11.86 10.94
N ILE A 45 9.44 -10.57 11.25
CA ILE A 45 10.50 -9.91 12.03
C ILE A 45 9.86 -9.09 13.16
N ARG A 46 10.61 -8.89 14.25
CA ARG A 46 10.13 -8.16 15.42
C ARG A 46 11.24 -7.32 16.04
N ASN A 47 10.89 -6.13 16.51
CA ASN A 47 11.65 -5.36 17.47
C ASN A 47 10.76 -5.02 18.69
N ASP A 48 11.22 -4.16 19.60
CA ASP A 48 10.48 -3.85 20.82
C ASP A 48 9.17 -3.08 20.59
N ASP A 49 9.06 -2.35 19.48
CA ASP A 49 7.92 -1.48 19.18
C ASP A 49 6.96 -2.06 18.13
N CYS A 50 7.44 -2.96 17.27
CA CYS A 50 6.75 -3.41 16.07
C CYS A 50 7.07 -4.87 15.72
N LYS A 51 6.05 -5.60 15.28
CA LYS A 51 6.17 -6.87 14.57
C LYS A 51 5.64 -6.72 13.15
N ALA A 52 6.40 -7.18 12.17
CA ALA A 52 6.01 -7.20 10.77
C ALA A 52 5.92 -8.64 10.27
N PHE A 53 4.86 -8.93 9.52
CA PHE A 53 4.62 -10.20 8.86
C PHE A 53 4.64 -9.95 7.35
N LEU A 54 5.54 -10.66 6.66
CA LEU A 54 5.53 -10.71 5.21
C LEU A 54 4.45 -11.70 4.78
N LEU A 55 3.54 -11.28 3.92
CA LEU A 55 2.41 -12.09 3.47
C LEU A 55 2.64 -12.59 2.05
N SER A 56 1.91 -13.65 1.68
CA SER A 56 1.85 -14.16 0.29
C SER A 56 1.36 -13.11 -0.70
N GLU A 57 0.58 -12.13 -0.21
CA GLU A 57 -0.10 -11.11 -0.99
C GLU A 57 0.01 -9.73 -0.30
N SER A 58 1.24 -9.30 0.06
CA SER A 58 1.61 -8.00 0.70
C SER A 58 2.13 -8.12 2.15
N SER A 59 1.62 -7.33 3.12
CA SER A 59 2.26 -7.11 4.43
C SER A 59 1.29 -6.79 5.58
N LEU A 60 1.63 -7.20 6.81
CA LEU A 60 0.95 -6.82 8.05
C LEU A 60 1.96 -6.28 9.06
N PHE A 61 1.69 -5.11 9.63
CA PHE A 61 2.45 -4.49 10.72
C PHE A 61 1.59 -4.36 11.97
N VAL A 62 2.16 -4.72 13.12
CA VAL A 62 1.51 -4.68 14.43
C VAL A 62 2.40 -3.90 15.40
N TRP A 63 1.86 -2.83 15.97
CA TRP A 63 2.41 -2.10 17.11
C TRP A 63 1.53 -2.33 18.34
N HIS A 64 1.93 -1.84 19.52
CA HIS A 64 1.08 -1.95 20.72
C HIS A 64 -0.33 -1.37 20.53
N ASP A 65 -0.46 -0.24 19.83
CA ASP A 65 -1.68 0.57 19.80
C ASP A 65 -2.45 0.49 18.48
N ARG A 66 -1.86 -0.09 17.43
CA ARG A 66 -2.49 -0.19 16.11
C ARG A 66 -1.92 -1.33 15.28
N LEU A 67 -2.68 -1.74 14.27
CA LEU A 67 -2.21 -2.57 13.17
C LEU A 67 -2.41 -1.85 11.84
N LEU A 68 -1.62 -2.26 10.86
CA LEU A 68 -1.74 -1.87 9.46
C LEU A 68 -1.61 -3.14 8.62
N ILE A 69 -2.63 -3.46 7.83
CA ILE A 69 -2.57 -4.53 6.84
C ILE A 69 -2.73 -3.95 5.44
N LEU A 70 -1.89 -4.40 4.53
CA LEU A 70 -2.02 -4.18 3.10
C LEU A 70 -2.20 -5.53 2.44
N THR A 71 -2.99 -5.58 1.36
CA THR A 71 -3.14 -6.76 0.52
C THR A 71 -3.32 -6.39 -0.94
N CYS A 72 -2.77 -7.19 -1.84
CA CYS A 72 -2.96 -7.07 -3.30
C CYS A 72 -3.74 -8.28 -3.87
N GLY A 73 -3.82 -8.38 -5.20
CA GLY A 73 -4.48 -9.48 -5.89
C GLY A 73 -6.00 -9.53 -5.67
N ASN A 74 -6.52 -10.74 -5.55
CA ASN A 74 -7.96 -11.01 -5.35
C ASN A 74 -8.34 -11.22 -3.88
N THR A 75 -7.49 -10.75 -2.96
CA THR A 75 -7.73 -10.81 -1.52
C THR A 75 -8.97 -10.03 -1.11
N ARG A 76 -9.56 -10.43 0.02
CA ARG A 76 -10.77 -9.83 0.59
C ARG A 76 -10.47 -9.20 1.96
N LEU A 77 -9.60 -8.19 1.97
CA LEU A 77 -9.06 -7.56 3.19
C LEU A 77 -10.12 -7.22 4.24
N VAL A 78 -11.28 -6.73 3.80
CA VAL A 78 -12.39 -6.36 4.70
C VAL A 78 -12.82 -7.49 5.65
N HIS A 79 -12.67 -8.76 5.25
CA HIS A 79 -13.00 -9.91 6.10
C HIS A 79 -12.03 -10.10 7.26
N SER A 80 -10.76 -9.73 7.10
CA SER A 80 -9.81 -9.66 8.22
C SER A 80 -10.23 -8.57 9.22
N VAL A 81 -10.66 -7.42 8.71
CA VAL A 81 -11.16 -6.32 9.57
C VAL A 81 -12.42 -6.76 10.33
N GLU A 82 -13.36 -7.42 9.65
CA GLU A 82 -14.56 -8.00 10.29
C GLU A 82 -14.18 -9.03 11.36
N PHE A 83 -13.29 -9.97 11.05
CA PHE A 83 -12.77 -10.96 12.00
C PHE A 83 -12.21 -10.28 13.25
N PHE A 84 -11.38 -9.24 13.07
CA PHE A 84 -10.80 -8.51 14.18
C PHE A 84 -11.87 -7.85 15.06
N ILE A 85 -12.86 -7.18 14.45
CA ILE A 85 -13.96 -6.54 15.17
C ILE A 85 -14.74 -7.57 16.00
N GLN A 86 -15.07 -8.72 15.41
CA GLN A 86 -15.84 -9.78 16.07
C GLN A 86 -15.11 -10.42 17.26
N HIS A 87 -13.78 -10.59 17.17
CA HIS A 87 -13.00 -11.28 18.21
C HIS A 87 -12.47 -10.33 19.28
N ILE A 88 -12.10 -9.10 18.92
CA ILE A 88 -11.53 -8.13 19.87
C ILE A 88 -12.63 -7.32 20.57
N GLY A 89 -13.70 -6.99 19.83
CA GLY A 89 -14.82 -6.17 20.28
C GLY A 89 -14.64 -4.68 19.96
N MET A 90 -15.71 -4.05 19.47
CA MET A 90 -15.72 -2.61 19.17
C MET A 90 -15.46 -1.73 20.41
N ASP A 91 -15.70 -2.24 21.61
CA ASP A 91 -15.42 -1.54 22.86
C ASP A 91 -13.91 -1.30 23.09
N LYS A 92 -13.03 -2.10 22.50
CA LYS A 92 -11.56 -1.93 22.55
C LYS A 92 -10.99 -1.20 21.34
N ILE A 93 -11.79 -1.00 20.28
CA ILE A 93 -11.35 -0.34 19.05
C ILE A 93 -11.61 1.18 19.17
N LYS A 94 -10.60 1.99 18.85
CA LYS A 94 -10.69 3.46 18.80
C LYS A 94 -11.08 3.96 17.41
N GLN A 95 -10.53 3.36 16.36
CA GLN A 95 -10.70 3.82 14.99
C GLN A 95 -10.49 2.69 14.00
N VAL A 96 -11.29 2.68 12.93
CA VAL A 96 -11.10 1.82 11.74
C VAL A 96 -10.96 2.73 10.52
N ILE A 97 -9.90 2.53 9.75
CA ILE A 97 -9.65 3.19 8.46
C ILE A 97 -9.48 2.09 7.42
N TYR A 98 -10.17 2.23 6.29
CA TYR A 98 -10.09 1.31 5.16
C TYR A 98 -9.83 2.10 3.89
N GLN A 99 -8.84 1.68 3.11
CA GLN A 99 -8.44 2.33 1.88
C GLN A 99 -8.40 1.30 0.75
N ARG A 100 -8.80 1.75 -0.44
CA ARG A 100 -8.74 0.92 -1.65
C ARG A 100 -8.33 1.77 -2.84
N LYS A 101 -7.22 1.41 -3.44
CA LYS A 101 -6.75 2.00 -4.69
C LYS A 101 -7.62 1.51 -5.85
N ASN A 102 -7.98 2.39 -6.79
CA ASN A 102 -8.73 1.95 -7.98
C ASN A 102 -7.92 0.94 -8.80
N GLU A 103 -8.60 -0.10 -9.25
CA GLU A 103 -7.99 -1.29 -9.83
C GLU A 103 -7.75 -1.14 -11.32
N TYR A 104 -6.80 -1.91 -11.85
CA TYR A 104 -6.66 -2.10 -13.28
C TYR A 104 -7.82 -2.93 -13.84
N PHE A 105 -8.27 -3.91 -13.06
CA PHE A 105 -9.22 -4.92 -13.48
C PHE A 105 -10.35 -5.06 -12.47
N SER A 106 -11.10 -3.99 -12.27
CA SER A 106 -12.21 -3.94 -11.30
C SER A 106 -13.25 -5.05 -11.49
N HIS A 107 -13.48 -5.49 -12.73
CA HIS A 107 -14.42 -6.58 -13.07
C HIS A 107 -13.97 -7.96 -12.56
N ALA A 108 -12.67 -8.15 -12.32
CA ALA A 108 -12.10 -9.40 -11.83
C ALA A 108 -12.05 -9.46 -10.30
N GLN A 109 -12.29 -8.34 -9.61
CA GLN A 109 -12.27 -8.27 -8.15
C GLN A 109 -13.52 -8.90 -7.54
N PRO A 110 -13.40 -9.59 -6.40
CA PRO A 110 -14.54 -10.28 -5.75
C PRO A 110 -15.54 -9.33 -5.07
N SER A 111 -15.19 -8.05 -4.91
CA SER A 111 -16.02 -7.02 -4.30
C SER A 111 -15.62 -5.64 -4.83
N SER A 112 -16.44 -4.62 -4.61
CA SER A 112 -16.08 -3.20 -4.79
C SER A 112 -15.79 -2.52 -3.44
N PHE A 113 -15.21 -1.31 -3.47
CA PHE A 113 -15.08 -0.48 -2.26
C PHE A 113 -16.44 -0.28 -1.55
N GLY A 114 -17.52 -0.10 -2.31
CA GLY A 114 -18.87 0.05 -1.78
C GLY A 114 -19.37 -1.18 -1.02
N ASP A 115 -19.07 -2.38 -1.52
CA ASP A 115 -19.42 -3.63 -0.85
C ASP A 115 -18.63 -3.80 0.45
N ASP A 116 -17.33 -3.47 0.42
CA ASP A 116 -16.45 -3.57 1.59
C ASP A 116 -16.93 -2.63 2.71
N ILE A 117 -17.18 -1.35 2.42
CA ILE A 117 -17.64 -0.42 3.45
C ILE A 117 -19.08 -0.71 3.91
N LYS A 118 -19.90 -1.35 3.07
CA LYS A 118 -21.24 -1.81 3.47
C LYS A 118 -21.16 -2.94 4.50
N LEU A 119 -20.15 -3.82 4.40
CA LEU A 119 -19.87 -4.81 5.43
C LEU A 119 -19.43 -4.13 6.74
N LEU A 120 -18.46 -3.20 6.66
CA LEU A 120 -18.01 -2.44 7.83
C LEU A 120 -19.15 -1.62 8.48
N GLY A 121 -20.09 -1.13 7.66
CA GLY A 121 -21.29 -0.40 8.07
C GLY A 121 -22.23 -1.19 9.00
N GLN A 122 -22.08 -2.51 9.10
CA GLN A 122 -22.80 -3.35 10.05
C GLN A 122 -22.27 -3.19 11.49
N TYR A 123 -21.02 -2.72 11.64
CA TYR A 123 -20.32 -2.60 12.92
C TYR A 123 -20.08 -1.14 13.33
N VAL A 124 -19.81 -0.27 12.36
CA VAL A 124 -19.44 1.13 12.60
C VAL A 124 -20.10 2.08 11.59
N THR A 125 -20.48 3.27 12.05
CA THR A 125 -20.77 4.40 11.16
C THR A 125 -19.47 5.00 10.65
N GLY A 126 -19.45 5.47 9.41
CA GLY A 126 -18.27 6.13 8.85
C GLY A 126 -18.56 6.94 7.61
N LYS A 127 -17.50 7.58 7.11
CA LYS A 127 -17.52 8.45 5.92
C LYS A 127 -16.55 7.93 4.89
N GLY A 128 -17.00 7.87 3.63
CA GLY A 128 -16.19 7.49 2.48
C GLY A 128 -15.83 8.72 1.63
N TYR A 129 -14.60 8.77 1.15
CA TYR A 129 -14.04 9.83 0.32
C TYR A 129 -13.36 9.22 -0.90
N ARG A 130 -13.30 10.00 -1.99
CA ARG A 130 -12.46 9.69 -3.15
C ARG A 130 -11.42 10.80 -3.31
N PHE A 131 -10.16 10.41 -3.34
CA PHE A 131 -9.02 11.28 -3.61
C PHE A 131 -8.52 11.01 -5.02
N GLY A 132 -8.84 11.90 -5.96
CA GLY A 132 -8.55 11.76 -7.39
C GLY A 132 -9.80 11.73 -8.26
N GLU A 133 -9.61 11.50 -9.56
CA GLU A 133 -10.67 11.52 -10.59
C GLU A 133 -11.29 10.14 -10.77
N LEU A 134 -12.61 10.05 -11.01
CA LEU A 134 -13.33 8.78 -11.13
C LEU A 134 -12.80 7.90 -12.28
N ASP A 135 -12.49 8.55 -13.39
CA ASP A 135 -12.05 8.00 -14.65
C ASP A 135 -10.52 7.94 -14.76
N SER A 136 -9.81 8.21 -13.65
CA SER A 136 -8.36 8.13 -13.60
C SER A 136 -7.86 7.61 -12.25
N HIS A 137 -6.59 7.89 -11.93
CA HIS A 137 -5.99 7.48 -10.66
C HIS A 137 -6.72 8.12 -9.48
N HIS A 138 -7.20 7.29 -8.57
CA HIS A 138 -7.82 7.70 -7.32
C HIS A 138 -7.72 6.64 -6.22
N ASN A 139 -7.78 7.11 -4.98
CA ASN A 139 -7.92 6.28 -3.78
C ASN A 139 -9.29 6.51 -3.14
N TYR A 140 -9.95 5.41 -2.77
CA TYR A 140 -11.08 5.47 -1.86
C TYR A 140 -10.61 5.33 -0.43
N ILE A 141 -11.10 6.18 0.46
CA ILE A 141 -10.76 6.15 1.89
C ILE A 141 -12.06 6.21 2.69
N PHE A 142 -12.25 5.20 3.53
CA PHE A 142 -13.27 5.16 4.57
C PHE A 142 -12.61 5.34 5.92
N HIS A 143 -13.23 6.14 6.79
CA HIS A 143 -12.90 6.14 8.20
C HIS A 143 -14.17 6.10 9.05
N GLN A 144 -14.09 5.45 10.21
CA GLN A 144 -15.16 5.49 11.19
C GLN A 144 -15.41 6.93 11.68
N ASP A 145 -16.68 7.28 11.82
CA ASP A 145 -17.16 8.61 12.21
C ASP A 145 -17.48 8.59 13.71
N ASN A 146 -16.50 9.01 14.52
CA ASN A 146 -16.56 9.02 15.98
C ASN A 146 -15.71 10.19 16.55
N SER A 147 -15.47 10.19 17.86
CA SER A 147 -14.68 11.23 18.53
C SER A 147 -13.16 11.06 18.45
N PHE A 148 -12.66 10.06 17.69
CA PHE A 148 -11.22 9.88 17.49
C PHE A 148 -10.63 11.11 16.79
N GLN A 149 -9.45 11.53 17.25
CA GLN A 149 -8.68 12.61 16.66
C GLN A 149 -7.26 12.11 16.40
N ALA A 150 -6.83 12.14 15.14
CA ALA A 150 -5.50 11.73 14.74
C ALA A 150 -4.43 12.67 15.33
N ASP A 151 -3.30 12.09 15.75
CA ASP A 151 -2.11 12.86 16.09
C ASP A 151 -1.50 13.44 14.81
N LYS A 152 -1.19 14.74 14.82
CA LYS A 152 -0.56 15.44 13.69
C LYS A 152 0.84 14.90 13.36
N LEU A 153 1.47 14.20 14.30
CA LEU A 153 2.75 13.53 14.11
C LEU A 153 2.61 12.13 13.51
N ASP A 154 1.40 11.57 13.47
CA ASP A 154 1.13 10.30 12.78
C ASP A 154 1.09 10.55 11.28
N LYS A 155 2.21 10.25 10.62
CA LYS A 155 2.42 10.47 9.19
C LYS A 155 2.62 9.14 8.48
N THR A 156 1.92 8.99 7.36
CA THR A 156 2.09 7.87 6.44
C THR A 156 2.23 8.43 5.03
N TYR A 157 3.05 7.78 4.22
CA TYR A 157 3.30 8.14 2.83
C TYR A 157 3.19 6.89 1.98
N GLU A 158 2.65 7.06 0.78
CA GLU A 158 2.50 6.03 -0.22
C GLU A 158 3.02 6.57 -1.56
N LEU A 159 3.85 5.79 -2.24
CA LEU A 159 4.34 6.03 -3.60
C LEU A 159 3.97 4.81 -4.45
N LEU A 160 3.05 5.01 -5.40
CA LEU A 160 2.56 3.95 -6.28
C LEU A 160 3.05 4.24 -7.69
N ALA A 161 3.97 3.42 -8.22
CA ALA A 161 4.57 3.61 -9.54
C ALA A 161 3.96 2.65 -10.56
N TYR A 162 3.59 3.19 -11.73
CA TYR A 162 2.88 2.47 -12.78
C TYR A 162 3.69 2.45 -14.08
N GLN A 163 3.60 1.35 -14.82
CA GLN A 163 4.26 1.23 -16.12
C GLN A 163 5.75 1.59 -16.00
N ILE A 164 6.45 0.88 -15.12
CA ILE A 164 7.89 1.07 -14.92
C ILE A 164 8.64 0.85 -16.24
N SER A 165 9.82 1.45 -16.37
CA SER A 165 10.61 1.37 -17.60
C SER A 165 10.98 -0.06 -17.98
N ASP A 166 11.19 -0.32 -19.27
CA ASP A 166 11.63 -1.62 -19.79
C ASP A 166 12.89 -2.11 -19.07
N ARG A 167 13.85 -1.20 -18.83
CA ARG A 167 15.06 -1.48 -18.04
C ARG A 167 14.74 -2.04 -16.64
N ALA A 168 13.78 -1.43 -15.93
CA ALA A 168 13.40 -1.88 -14.60
C ALA A 168 12.62 -3.21 -14.66
N SER A 169 11.68 -3.34 -15.61
CA SER A 169 10.90 -4.56 -15.82
C SER A 169 11.78 -5.75 -16.19
N GLU A 170 12.69 -5.61 -17.16
CA GLU A 170 13.65 -6.64 -17.59
C GLU A 170 14.56 -7.08 -16.44
N LYS A 171 15.07 -6.10 -15.66
CA LYS A 171 15.90 -6.44 -14.49
C LYS A 171 15.08 -7.24 -13.48
N LEU A 172 13.89 -6.78 -13.10
CA LEU A 172 13.06 -7.39 -12.05
C LEU A 172 12.37 -8.71 -12.48
N THR A 173 12.40 -9.05 -13.78
CA THR A 173 11.92 -10.33 -14.32
C THR A 173 13.07 -11.28 -14.67
N THR A 174 14.32 -10.95 -14.31
CA THR A 174 15.46 -11.86 -14.49
C THR A 174 15.27 -13.12 -13.63
N VAL A 175 15.24 -14.28 -14.30
CA VAL A 175 15.06 -15.59 -13.64
C VAL A 175 16.19 -15.85 -12.65
N GLY A 176 15.83 -16.29 -11.44
CA GLY A 176 16.79 -16.64 -10.40
C GLY A 176 17.38 -15.43 -9.66
N LEU A 177 16.77 -14.24 -9.78
CA LEU A 177 17.12 -13.09 -8.97
C LEU A 177 17.07 -13.42 -7.48
N THR A 178 18.15 -13.06 -6.79
CA THR A 178 18.19 -13.14 -5.34
C THR A 178 17.61 -11.87 -4.71
N ALA A 179 17.12 -12.00 -3.48
CA ALA A 179 16.63 -10.86 -2.69
C ALA A 179 17.71 -9.77 -2.56
N GLN A 180 18.97 -10.16 -2.33
CA GLN A 180 20.10 -9.24 -2.26
C GLN A 180 20.30 -8.41 -3.54
N GLU A 181 20.20 -9.03 -4.72
CA GLU A 181 20.33 -8.31 -5.99
C GLU A 181 19.20 -7.31 -6.22
N ILE A 182 17.98 -7.63 -5.78
CA ILE A 182 16.82 -6.72 -5.85
C ILE A 182 17.02 -5.55 -4.88
N ARG A 183 17.46 -5.81 -3.64
CA ARG A 183 17.80 -4.75 -2.67
C ARG A 183 18.86 -3.80 -3.22
N GLN A 184 19.90 -4.32 -3.85
CA GLN A 184 20.95 -3.52 -4.49
C GLN A 184 20.41 -2.68 -5.64
N PHE A 185 19.56 -3.27 -6.49
CA PHE A 185 18.93 -2.55 -7.60
C PHE A 185 18.04 -1.40 -7.12
N LEU A 186 17.21 -1.65 -6.10
CA LEU A 186 16.35 -0.64 -5.46
C LEU A 186 17.11 0.28 -4.50
N GLN A 187 18.41 0.06 -4.31
CA GLN A 187 19.29 0.81 -3.40
C GLN A 187 18.77 0.84 -1.94
N LEU A 188 18.16 -0.24 -1.45
CA LEU A 188 17.55 -0.24 -0.11
C LEU A 188 18.58 -0.02 1.00
N ASP A 189 19.80 -0.52 0.85
CA ASP A 189 20.89 -0.32 1.82
C ASP A 189 21.28 1.18 1.96
N LYS A 190 21.04 2.02 0.95
CA LYS A 190 21.30 3.46 1.03
C LYS A 190 20.33 4.15 2.00
N PHE A 191 19.08 3.70 2.05
CA PHE A 191 18.01 4.37 2.78
C PHE A 191 17.67 3.69 4.11
N PHE A 192 17.93 2.39 4.22
CA PHE A 192 17.44 1.54 5.31
C PHE A 192 18.53 0.65 5.91
N ALA A 193 19.80 1.09 5.88
CA ALA A 193 20.93 0.34 6.44
C ALA A 193 20.77 -0.04 7.93
N ASP A 194 20.00 0.75 8.68
CA ASP A 194 19.74 0.60 10.10
C ASP A 194 18.39 -0.05 10.42
N PHE A 195 17.67 -0.55 9.40
CA PHE A 195 16.43 -1.30 9.54
C PHE A 195 16.71 -2.80 9.55
N THR A 196 15.86 -3.55 10.24
CA THR A 196 15.77 -5.00 10.06
C THR A 196 14.87 -5.26 8.85
N LEU A 197 15.38 -5.98 7.86
CA LEU A 197 14.66 -6.31 6.63
C LEU A 197 14.27 -7.79 6.60
N ASP A 198 13.07 -8.06 6.08
CA ASP A 198 12.54 -9.38 5.75
C ASP A 198 11.94 -9.31 4.36
N ASP A 199 12.43 -10.11 3.43
CA ASP A 199 12.02 -10.04 2.02
C ASP A 199 11.82 -11.42 1.40
N PHE A 200 11.04 -11.42 0.33
CA PHE A 200 10.65 -12.62 -0.38
C PHE A 200 10.64 -12.36 -1.89
N VAL A 201 11.26 -13.26 -2.63
CA VAL A 201 11.24 -13.27 -4.11
C VAL A 201 10.24 -14.33 -4.56
N PHE A 202 9.22 -13.91 -5.30
CA PHE A 202 8.15 -14.79 -5.79
C PHE A 202 8.55 -15.46 -7.11
N ASP A 203 7.98 -16.64 -7.36
CA ASP A 203 8.12 -17.39 -8.61
C ASP A 203 6.86 -17.22 -9.48
N PRO A 204 6.98 -16.92 -10.78
CA PRO A 204 8.22 -16.76 -11.56
C PRO A 204 8.94 -15.42 -11.37
N PHE A 205 8.23 -14.41 -10.88
CA PHE A 205 8.78 -13.08 -10.57
C PHE A 205 7.83 -12.34 -9.62
N GLY A 206 8.38 -11.36 -8.91
CA GLY A 206 7.69 -10.56 -7.90
C GLY A 206 8.58 -10.41 -6.66
N TYR A 207 8.37 -9.34 -5.91
CA TYR A 207 9.17 -9.08 -4.70
C TYR A 207 8.35 -8.37 -3.64
N SER A 208 8.51 -8.79 -2.40
CA SER A 208 7.97 -8.12 -1.22
C SER A 208 9.08 -7.92 -0.20
N VAL A 209 9.12 -6.78 0.47
CA VAL A 209 10.03 -6.54 1.59
C VAL A 209 9.35 -5.71 2.65
N ASN A 210 9.57 -6.11 3.90
CA ASN A 210 9.28 -5.33 5.09
C ASN A 210 10.57 -4.88 5.74
N ALA A 211 10.60 -3.63 6.20
CA ALA A 211 11.70 -3.06 6.95
C ALA A 211 11.14 -2.41 8.22
N ILE A 212 11.71 -2.71 9.39
CA ILE A 212 11.31 -2.10 10.67
C ILE A 212 12.51 -1.54 11.47
N LYS A 213 12.28 -0.41 12.15
CA LYS A 213 13.22 0.21 13.11
C LYS A 213 12.46 0.99 14.19
N GLY A 214 12.41 0.44 15.41
CA GLY A 214 11.49 0.93 16.44
C GLY A 214 10.05 1.01 15.88
N LYS A 215 9.37 2.14 16.08
CA LYS A 215 8.03 2.39 15.50
C LYS A 215 8.03 2.68 13.98
N LYS A 216 9.19 2.81 13.34
CA LYS A 216 9.28 3.09 11.91
C LYS A 216 9.15 1.82 11.09
N TYR A 217 8.45 1.91 9.96
CA TYR A 217 8.30 0.83 9.01
C TYR A 217 8.41 1.33 7.57
N LEU A 218 8.72 0.40 6.68
CA LEU A 218 8.56 0.52 5.24
C LEU A 218 8.18 -0.85 4.67
N THR A 219 7.34 -0.84 3.65
CA THR A 219 7.08 -2.01 2.81
C THR A 219 7.17 -1.65 1.33
N ILE A 220 7.65 -2.60 0.52
CA ILE A 220 7.69 -2.47 -0.95
C ILE A 220 7.12 -3.73 -1.57
N HIS A 221 6.17 -3.57 -2.49
CA HIS A 221 5.58 -4.66 -3.27
C HIS A 221 5.79 -4.40 -4.75
N VAL A 222 6.39 -5.37 -5.45
CA VAL A 222 6.78 -5.26 -6.85
C VAL A 222 6.06 -6.31 -7.69
N THR A 223 5.24 -5.83 -8.62
CA THR A 223 4.64 -6.59 -9.73
C THR A 223 5.33 -6.12 -11.01
N PRO A 224 6.38 -6.79 -11.50
CA PRO A 224 7.25 -6.23 -12.53
C PRO A 224 6.78 -6.42 -13.98
N GLN A 225 5.69 -7.16 -14.22
CA GLN A 225 5.19 -7.52 -15.55
C GLN A 225 4.90 -6.28 -16.42
N ALA A 226 5.55 -6.16 -17.59
CA ALA A 226 5.53 -4.94 -18.40
C ALA A 226 4.13 -4.36 -18.68
N ASN A 227 3.15 -5.21 -18.99
CA ASN A 227 1.80 -4.77 -19.37
C ASN A 227 0.94 -4.26 -18.19
N SER A 228 1.30 -4.60 -16.95
CA SER A 228 0.54 -4.26 -15.75
C SER A 228 1.47 -3.94 -14.58
N SER A 229 2.64 -3.38 -14.87
CA SER A 229 3.68 -3.20 -13.86
C SER A 229 3.24 -2.19 -12.82
N TYR A 230 3.41 -2.58 -11.58
CA TYR A 230 2.95 -1.86 -10.41
C TYR A 230 3.97 -2.04 -9.29
N VAL A 231 4.45 -0.95 -8.73
CA VAL A 231 5.31 -0.95 -7.55
C VAL A 231 4.69 -0.06 -6.49
N SER A 232 4.36 -0.63 -5.35
CA SER A 232 3.90 0.12 -4.18
C SER A 232 5.02 0.24 -3.16
N ILE A 233 5.18 1.44 -2.60
CA ILE A 233 6.08 1.73 -1.49
C ILE A 233 5.28 2.50 -0.44
N GLU A 234 5.17 1.95 0.76
CA GLU A 234 4.49 2.60 1.89
C GLU A 234 5.43 2.69 3.10
N ALA A 235 5.42 3.83 3.80
CA ALA A 235 6.19 4.04 5.01
C ALA A 235 5.64 5.14 5.91
N ASN A 236 6.06 5.16 7.18
CA ASN A 236 5.93 6.31 8.08
C ASN A 236 7.24 7.12 8.21
N ILE A 237 8.07 7.03 7.18
CA ILE A 237 9.26 7.85 6.93
C ILE A 237 8.93 8.72 5.73
N ASN A 238 9.48 9.94 5.65
CA ASN A 238 9.14 10.87 4.57
C ASN A 238 9.58 10.33 3.20
N LEU A 239 8.69 9.64 2.51
CA LEU A 239 8.95 9.03 1.21
C LEU A 239 9.13 10.09 0.11
N ILE A 240 8.52 11.27 0.24
CA ILE A 240 8.63 12.33 -0.78
C ILE A 240 10.09 12.74 -0.96
N LYS A 241 10.87 12.80 0.13
CA LYS A 241 12.30 13.15 0.10
C LYS A 241 13.18 12.14 -0.63
N ILE A 242 12.77 10.87 -0.66
CA ILE A 242 13.51 9.79 -1.33
C ILE A 242 12.83 9.32 -2.62
N ALA A 243 11.67 9.89 -2.96
CA ALA A 243 10.91 9.52 -4.16
C ALA A 243 11.72 9.72 -5.43
N ALA A 244 12.56 10.77 -5.50
CA ALA A 244 13.42 11.03 -6.65
C ALA A 244 14.34 9.84 -6.99
N ASP A 245 14.89 9.17 -5.99
CA ASP A 245 15.76 8.01 -6.18
C ASP A 245 14.97 6.82 -6.75
N PHE A 246 13.80 6.50 -6.17
CA PHE A 246 12.94 5.43 -6.68
C PHE A 246 12.42 5.74 -8.09
N LEU A 247 12.03 6.99 -8.36
CA LEU A 247 11.60 7.42 -9.69
C LEU A 247 12.73 7.35 -10.71
N ALA A 248 13.98 7.59 -10.33
CA ALA A 248 15.13 7.42 -11.22
C ALA A 248 15.43 5.94 -11.52
N ILE A 249 15.20 5.04 -10.57
CA ILE A 249 15.41 3.59 -10.72
C ILE A 249 14.28 2.96 -11.55
N LEU A 250 13.02 3.22 -11.17
CA LEU A 250 11.84 2.62 -11.77
C LEU A 250 11.44 3.30 -13.08
N ALA A 251 11.66 4.63 -13.18
CA ALA A 251 11.28 5.48 -14.30
C ALA A 251 9.86 5.20 -14.82
N PRO A 252 8.82 5.28 -13.97
CA PRO A 252 7.45 4.97 -14.36
C PRO A 252 6.86 6.00 -15.31
N LYS A 253 5.85 5.62 -16.11
CA LYS A 253 5.11 6.58 -16.95
C LYS A 253 4.10 7.41 -16.17
N SER A 254 3.62 6.90 -15.03
CA SER A 254 2.71 7.57 -14.11
C SER A 254 3.04 7.13 -12.69
N PHE A 255 2.81 7.97 -11.69
CA PHE A 255 2.85 7.55 -10.29
C PHE A 255 1.88 8.37 -9.43
N ASP A 256 1.46 7.78 -8.32
CA ASP A 256 0.68 8.44 -7.30
C ASP A 256 1.53 8.70 -6.06
N LEU A 257 1.31 9.83 -5.42
CA LEU A 257 1.74 10.13 -4.06
C LEU A 257 0.52 10.35 -3.19
N LEU A 258 0.46 9.66 -2.07
CA LEU A 258 -0.54 9.90 -1.04
C LEU A 258 0.16 10.12 0.30
N SER A 259 -0.33 11.05 1.12
CA SER A 259 0.16 11.22 2.48
C SER A 259 -0.95 11.54 3.46
N PHE A 260 -0.74 11.09 4.70
CA PHE A 260 -1.51 11.51 5.87
C PHE A 260 -0.62 12.43 6.71
N ASN A 261 -1.18 13.58 7.12
CA ASN A 261 -0.60 14.60 8.00
C ASN A 261 0.74 15.22 7.55
N ASP A 262 1.10 15.15 6.28
CA ASP A 262 2.16 16.00 5.76
C ASP A 262 1.62 17.36 5.31
N PHE A 263 1.62 18.32 6.23
CA PHE A 263 1.19 19.69 5.99
C PHE A 263 2.12 20.48 5.04
N ASP A 264 3.32 19.95 4.74
CA ASP A 264 4.29 20.56 3.83
C ASP A 264 4.34 19.87 2.45
N PHE A 265 3.33 19.04 2.15
CA PHE A 265 3.27 18.20 0.95
C PHE A 265 3.55 18.97 -0.35
N ALA A 266 2.96 20.16 -0.52
CA ALA A 266 3.15 20.96 -1.74
C ALA A 266 4.59 21.44 -1.93
N ASN A 267 5.26 21.87 -0.86
CA ASN A 267 6.65 22.32 -0.94
C ASN A 267 7.59 21.12 -1.16
N LEU A 268 7.39 20.04 -0.40
CA LEU A 268 8.18 18.81 -0.55
C LEU A 268 8.06 18.24 -1.97
N THR A 269 6.85 18.16 -2.52
CA THR A 269 6.69 17.67 -3.89
C THR A 269 7.31 18.61 -4.91
N ASN A 270 7.23 19.93 -4.72
CA ASN A 270 7.92 20.88 -5.58
C ASN A 270 9.45 20.79 -5.49
N GLU A 271 10.01 20.45 -4.33
CA GLU A 271 11.45 20.33 -4.13
C GLU A 271 11.99 19.01 -4.68
N PHE A 272 11.36 17.89 -4.34
CA PHE A 272 11.93 16.56 -4.56
C PHE A 272 11.41 15.83 -5.81
N ILE A 273 10.23 16.18 -6.33
CA ILE A 273 9.69 15.47 -7.51
C ILE A 273 10.32 16.01 -8.80
N PRO A 274 10.87 15.11 -9.66
CA PRO A 274 11.51 15.53 -10.90
C PRO A 274 10.58 16.34 -11.81
N LYS A 275 11.07 17.47 -12.34
CA LYS A 275 10.28 18.46 -13.11
C LYS A 275 9.76 17.96 -14.46
N ASN A 276 10.26 16.84 -14.95
CA ASN A 276 9.75 16.19 -16.16
C ASN A 276 8.39 15.49 -15.92
N TYR A 277 8.04 15.18 -14.68
CA TYR A 277 6.72 14.72 -14.32
C TYR A 277 5.79 15.89 -14.07
N VAL A 278 4.58 15.84 -14.65
CA VAL A 278 3.56 16.88 -14.52
C VAL A 278 2.40 16.32 -13.71
N SER A 279 1.92 17.07 -12.72
CA SER A 279 0.74 16.69 -11.95
C SER A 279 -0.50 16.70 -12.84
N LYS A 280 -1.21 15.58 -12.89
CA LYS A 280 -2.52 15.48 -13.53
C LYS A 280 -3.66 15.76 -12.55
N SER A 281 -3.52 15.33 -11.30
CA SER A 281 -4.52 15.50 -10.25
C SER A 281 -3.85 15.87 -8.94
N LEU A 282 -4.43 16.82 -8.21
CA LEU A 282 -4.02 17.24 -6.86
C LEU A 282 -5.28 17.38 -6.01
N VAL A 283 -5.39 16.60 -4.94
CA VAL A 283 -6.55 16.61 -4.05
C VAL A 283 -6.06 16.62 -2.61
N SER A 284 -6.59 17.52 -1.79
CA SER A 284 -6.33 17.54 -0.35
C SER A 284 -7.61 17.75 0.43
N GLU A 285 -7.76 17.08 1.56
CA GLU A 285 -8.95 17.20 2.41
C GLU A 285 -8.59 17.03 3.89
N HIS A 286 -9.26 17.81 4.75
CA HIS A 286 -9.24 17.59 6.19
C HIS A 286 -10.41 16.69 6.57
N LEU A 287 -10.12 15.45 6.95
CA LEU A 287 -11.13 14.49 7.37
C LEU A 287 -11.69 14.85 8.75
N SER A 288 -12.90 14.40 9.08
CA SER A 288 -13.52 14.74 10.37
C SER A 288 -12.84 14.09 11.58
N ASN A 289 -11.91 13.16 11.36
CA ASN A 289 -11.06 12.55 12.37
C ASN A 289 -9.69 13.25 12.52
N ASN A 290 -9.53 14.45 11.96
CA ASN A 290 -8.36 15.33 12.02
C ASN A 290 -7.14 14.87 11.20
N TYR A 291 -7.24 13.80 10.42
CA TYR A 291 -6.25 13.54 9.38
C TYR A 291 -6.34 14.57 8.26
N PHE A 292 -5.20 15.11 7.86
CA PHE A 292 -5.05 15.87 6.62
C PHE A 292 -4.49 14.93 5.54
N VAL A 293 -5.26 14.67 4.49
CA VAL A 293 -4.86 13.75 3.42
C VAL A 293 -4.53 14.55 2.17
N CYS A 294 -3.37 14.29 1.58
CA CYS A 294 -2.97 14.82 0.27
C CYS A 294 -2.78 13.67 -0.71
N PHE A 295 -3.33 13.80 -1.91
CA PHE A 295 -3.14 12.90 -3.03
C PHE A 295 -2.69 13.69 -4.26
N ALA A 296 -1.71 13.15 -4.98
CA ALA A 296 -1.24 13.70 -6.23
C ALA A 296 -0.98 12.56 -7.23
N ASN A 297 -1.54 12.67 -8.43
CA ASN A 297 -1.14 11.84 -9.57
C ASN A 297 -0.22 12.65 -10.48
N TYR A 298 0.90 12.04 -10.88
CA TYR A 298 1.88 12.59 -11.80
C TYR A 298 2.01 11.70 -13.03
N ILE A 299 2.18 12.32 -14.20
CA ILE A 299 2.43 11.63 -15.47
C ILE A 299 3.69 12.14 -16.14
N LEU A 300 4.35 11.28 -16.91
CA LEU A 300 5.40 11.68 -17.83
C LEU A 300 4.76 12.04 -19.19
N PRO A 301 4.80 13.31 -19.63
CA PRO A 301 4.15 13.71 -20.88
C PRO A 301 4.75 13.00 -22.10
N GLN A 302 3.91 12.37 -22.91
CA GLN A 302 4.32 11.82 -24.20
C GLN A 302 4.30 12.91 -25.27
N GLN A 303 5.43 13.10 -25.95
CA GLN A 303 5.59 14.11 -27.01
C GLN A 303 5.60 13.49 -28.42
N LYS A 304 5.51 12.17 -28.51
CA LYS A 304 5.57 11.40 -29.76
C LYS A 304 4.48 10.34 -29.76
N PHE A 305 3.99 9.99 -30.95
CA PHE A 305 3.10 8.87 -31.13
C PHE A 305 3.81 7.55 -30.80
N MET A 306 3.10 6.67 -30.11
CA MET A 306 3.50 5.29 -29.86
C MET A 306 2.79 4.37 -30.86
N GLN A 307 3.38 3.22 -31.16
CA GLN A 307 2.71 2.19 -31.94
C GLN A 307 1.60 1.54 -31.09
N ALA A 308 0.52 1.12 -31.76
CA ALA A 308 -0.53 0.35 -31.11
C ALA A 308 0.01 -1.00 -30.62
N THR A 309 -0.46 -1.46 -29.46
CA THR A 309 -0.14 -2.81 -28.97
C THR A 309 -0.97 -3.82 -29.74
N VAL A 310 -0.33 -4.82 -30.35
CA VAL A 310 -1.02 -5.95 -30.98
C VAL A 310 -1.51 -6.88 -29.89
N LEU A 311 -2.82 -7.15 -29.86
CA LEU A 311 -3.44 -8.04 -28.88
C LEU A 311 -3.42 -9.49 -29.40
N ASP A 312 -3.05 -10.42 -28.52
CA ASP A 312 -3.13 -11.85 -28.82
C ASP A 312 -4.58 -12.33 -28.61
N LEU A 313 -5.27 -12.63 -29.72
CA LEU A 313 -6.65 -13.11 -29.70
C LEU A 313 -6.79 -14.54 -29.15
N ALA A 314 -5.68 -15.28 -29.01
CA ALA A 314 -5.66 -16.61 -28.41
C ALA A 314 -5.20 -16.60 -26.94
N GLY A 315 -4.81 -15.44 -26.40
CA GLY A 315 -4.33 -15.26 -25.03
C GLY A 315 -5.44 -15.18 -23.98
N GLU A 316 -5.05 -14.97 -22.71
CA GLU A 316 -6.00 -14.74 -21.61
C GLU A 316 -6.87 -13.50 -21.89
N ASN A 317 -8.20 -13.65 -21.85
CA ASN A 317 -9.18 -12.59 -22.17
C ASN A 317 -9.15 -11.36 -21.24
N HIS A 318 -8.39 -11.38 -20.14
CA HIS A 318 -8.41 -10.29 -19.14
C HIS A 318 -7.81 -8.96 -19.65
N ALA A 319 -7.12 -8.97 -20.79
CA ALA A 319 -6.61 -7.79 -21.47
C ALA A 319 -7.59 -7.19 -22.52
N LEU A 320 -8.80 -7.76 -22.64
CA LEU A 320 -9.87 -7.36 -23.55
C LEU A 320 -11.13 -6.91 -22.80
#